data_AF-A0A939HWE8-F1
#
_entry.id   AF-A0A939HWE8-F1
#
_cell.length_a   1.000
_cell.length_b   1.000
_cell.length_c   1.000
_cell.angle_alpha   90.00
_cell.angle_beta   90.00
_cell.angle_gamma   90.00
#
_symmetry.space_group_name_H-M   'P 1'
#
loop_
_entity.id
_entity.type
_entity.pdbx_description
1 polymer ?
#
loop_
_entity_poly.entity_id
_entity_poly.type
_entity_poly.pdbx_seq_one_letter_code
_entity_poly.pdbx_strand_id
1 'polypeptide(L)'
;MTQELMDLRTSLLDGRYEDALAIVDDLEGMSKQAILRNIQYFLLRMLIHLIKNQVEQRLTNSWAASIRGSLRDIAKLNLKDNKTSYYVQSPEWSSMLAEEFDEAIATASLEVMDGAYSPFQLAEFVDIELVTNRAIALLNLTYNHSVKDLTTVINNELTQLDGGDAWKSGR
;
A
#
# COMPACT_ATOMS: atom_id res chain seq x y z
N MET A 1 17.67 -14.03 18.18
CA MET A 1 16.67 -14.63 19.08
C MET A 1 16.21 -13.50 19.98
N THR A 2 14.97 -13.01 19.85
CA THR A 2 14.49 -11.83 20.57
C THR A 2 14.18 -12.16 22.04
N GLN A 3 14.15 -11.15 22.91
CA GLN A 3 13.93 -11.31 24.35
C GLN A 3 12.58 -12.00 24.63
N GLU A 4 11.53 -11.70 23.86
CA GLU A 4 10.22 -12.32 24.04
C GLU A 4 10.24 -13.84 23.82
N LEU A 5 11.08 -14.34 22.90
CA LEU A 5 11.23 -15.79 22.68
C LEU A 5 11.94 -16.49 23.84
N MET A 6 12.85 -15.80 24.53
CA MET A 6 13.49 -16.32 25.74
C MET A 6 12.52 -16.34 26.92
N ASP A 7 11.71 -15.30 27.06
CA ASP A 7 10.70 -15.18 28.12
C ASP A 7 9.55 -16.19 27.92
N LEU A 8 9.15 -16.41 26.66
CA LEU A 8 8.19 -17.46 26.29
C LEU A 8 8.75 -18.85 26.67
N ARG A 9 9.99 -19.15 26.27
CA ARG A 9 10.64 -20.42 26.61
C ARG A 9 10.71 -20.64 28.12
N THR A 10 11.04 -19.59 28.87
CA THR A 10 11.12 -19.64 30.33
C THR A 10 9.76 -19.91 30.95
N SER A 11 8.72 -19.18 30.54
CA SER A 11 7.35 -19.38 31.02
C SER A 11 6.82 -20.79 30.72
N LEU A 12 7.15 -21.35 29.54
CA LEU A 12 6.81 -22.73 29.19
C LEU A 12 7.53 -23.76 30.06
N LEU A 13 8.82 -23.56 30.38
CA LEU A 13 9.60 -24.45 31.25
C LEU A 13 9.13 -24.37 32.71
N ASP A 14 8.69 -23.19 33.16
CA ASP A 14 8.19 -22.95 34.52
C ASP A 14 6.72 -23.38 34.70
N GLY A 15 6.02 -23.82 33.63
CA GLY A 15 4.60 -24.17 33.67
C GLY A 15 3.66 -22.96 33.80
N ARG A 16 4.16 -21.74 33.56
CA ARG A 16 3.38 -20.49 33.58
C ARG A 16 2.69 -20.28 32.23
N TYR A 17 1.67 -21.09 31.95
CA TYR A 17 1.01 -21.11 30.64
C TYR A 17 0.21 -19.85 30.32
N GLU A 18 -0.38 -19.19 31.32
CA GLU A 18 -1.06 -17.90 31.11
C GLU A 18 -0.08 -16.80 30.68
N ASP A 19 1.07 -16.69 31.36
CA ASP A 19 2.16 -15.78 30.97
C ASP A 19 2.68 -16.12 29.57
N ALA A 20 2.84 -17.40 29.26
CA ALA A 20 3.27 -17.84 27.93
C ALA A 20 2.28 -17.45 26.83
N LEU A 21 0.96 -17.58 27.07
CA LEU A 21 -0.08 -17.19 26.12
C LEU A 21 -0.09 -15.67 25.91
N ALA A 22 0.06 -14.87 26.97
CA ALA A 22 0.14 -13.42 26.84
C ALA A 22 1.32 -12.98 25.94
N ILE A 23 2.49 -13.63 26.08
CA ILE A 23 3.65 -13.35 25.23
C ILE A 23 3.39 -13.76 23.76
N VAL A 24 2.65 -14.85 23.52
CA VAL A 24 2.25 -15.24 22.16
C VAL A 24 1.34 -14.18 21.55
N ASP A 25 0.34 -13.70 22.27
CA ASP A 25 -0.58 -12.66 21.81
C ASP A 25 0.18 -11.36 21.46
N ASP A 26 1.15 -10.96 22.30
CA ASP A 26 2.01 -9.81 22.05
C ASP A 26 2.85 -9.98 20.77
N LEU A 27 3.50 -11.15 20.61
CA LEU A 27 4.30 -11.47 19.42
C LEU A 27 3.44 -11.48 18.14
N GLU A 28 2.23 -12.03 18.20
CA GLU A 28 1.28 -12.00 17.08
C GLU A 28 0.84 -10.56 16.75
N GLY A 29 0.58 -9.74 17.77
CA GLY A 29 0.26 -8.32 17.64
C GLY A 29 1.38 -7.52 16.96
N MET A 30 2.62 -7.71 17.40
CA MET A 30 3.81 -7.07 16.82
C MET A 30 4.00 -7.45 15.35
N SER A 31 3.86 -8.75 15.02
CA SER A 31 3.95 -9.25 13.65
C SER A 31 2.89 -8.62 12.75
N LYS A 32 1.63 -8.58 13.21
CA LYS A 32 0.53 -7.93 12.50
C LYS A 32 0.81 -6.44 12.26
N GLN A 33 1.28 -5.72 13.28
CA GLN A 33 1.58 -4.29 13.16
C GLN A 33 2.70 -4.04 12.15
N ALA A 34 3.76 -4.87 12.13
CA ALA A 34 4.83 -4.76 11.15
C ALA A 34 4.34 -4.95 9.71
N ILE A 35 3.40 -5.89 9.49
CA ILE A 35 2.78 -6.11 8.18
C ILE A 35 1.95 -4.89 7.76
N LEU A 36 1.09 -4.37 8.64
CA LEU A 36 0.25 -3.20 8.35
C LEU A 36 1.09 -1.96 8.05
N ARG A 37 2.15 -1.71 8.80
CA ARG A 37 3.10 -0.61 8.54
C ARG A 37 3.78 -0.73 7.18
N ASN A 38 4.17 -1.95 6.78
CA ASN A 38 4.73 -2.15 5.45
C ASN A 38 3.70 -1.91 4.34
N ILE A 39 2.45 -2.33 4.55
CA ILE A 39 1.35 -2.01 3.63
C ILE A 39 1.17 -0.49 3.51
N GLN A 40 1.15 0.25 4.62
CA GLN A 40 1.08 1.73 4.63
C GLN A 40 2.19 2.38 3.79
N TYR A 41 3.45 1.94 3.93
CA TYR A 41 4.54 2.45 3.08
C TYR A 41 4.30 2.26 1.57
N PHE A 42 3.69 1.15 1.17
CA PHE A 42 3.34 0.91 -0.22
C PHE A 42 2.11 1.70 -0.66
N LEU A 43 1.12 1.91 0.22
CA LEU A 43 -0.01 2.80 -0.03
C LEU A 43 0.47 4.23 -0.29
N LEU A 44 1.33 4.76 0.58
CA LEU A 44 1.93 6.08 0.43
C LEU A 44 2.64 6.22 -0.93
N ARG A 45 3.52 5.27 -1.27
CA ARG A 45 4.23 5.27 -2.56
C ARG A 45 3.26 5.25 -3.74
N MET A 46 2.22 4.43 -3.69
CA MET A 46 1.21 4.36 -4.74
C MET A 46 0.47 5.70 -4.87
N LEU A 47 0.01 6.28 -3.76
CA LEU A 47 -0.70 7.56 -3.72
C LEU A 47 0.13 8.70 -4.30
N ILE A 48 1.42 8.79 -3.96
CA ILE A 48 2.34 9.79 -4.53
C ILE A 48 2.30 9.76 -6.06
N HIS A 49 2.36 8.57 -6.66
CA HIS A 49 2.35 8.44 -8.12
C HIS A 49 0.97 8.63 -8.76
N LEU A 50 -0.11 8.29 -8.06
CA LEU A 50 -1.47 8.58 -8.52
C LEU A 50 -1.77 10.08 -8.49
N ILE A 51 -1.31 10.79 -7.46
CA ILE A 51 -1.39 12.26 -7.37
C ILE A 51 -0.63 12.89 -8.53
N LYS A 52 0.62 12.46 -8.77
CA LYS A 52 1.42 12.94 -9.90
C LYS A 52 0.74 12.68 -11.25
N ASN A 53 0.16 11.49 -11.42
CA ASN A 53 -0.59 11.15 -12.63
C ASN A 53 -1.79 12.07 -12.84
N GLN A 54 -2.58 12.32 -11.79
CA GLN A 54 -3.73 13.20 -11.87
C GLN A 54 -3.32 14.64 -12.18
N VAL A 55 -2.30 15.19 -11.52
CA VAL A 55 -1.95 16.60 -11.69
C VAL A 55 -1.23 16.86 -13.01
N GLU A 56 -0.36 15.94 -13.44
CA GLU A 56 0.39 16.10 -14.69
C GLU A 56 -0.29 15.50 -15.92
N GLN A 57 -1.45 14.84 -15.73
CA GLN A 57 -2.25 14.22 -16.79
C GLN A 57 -1.43 13.30 -17.71
N ARG A 58 -0.44 12.62 -17.12
CA ARG A 58 0.48 11.71 -17.82
C ARG A 58 0.87 10.52 -16.97
N LEU A 59 1.31 9.45 -17.62
CA LEU A 59 1.85 8.28 -16.95
C LEU A 59 3.24 7.97 -17.51
N THR A 60 4.24 7.92 -16.64
CA THR A 60 5.60 7.53 -17.03
C THR A 60 5.88 6.06 -16.73
N ASN A 61 6.91 5.49 -17.38
CA ASN A 61 7.38 4.14 -17.08
C ASN A 61 7.75 3.94 -15.61
N SER A 62 8.41 4.92 -14.98
CA SER A 62 8.81 4.82 -13.58
C SER A 62 7.62 4.89 -12.63
N TRP A 63 6.63 5.73 -12.92
CA TRP A 63 5.41 5.84 -12.10
C TRP A 63 4.55 4.58 -12.21
N ALA A 64 4.32 4.10 -13.44
CA ALA A 64 3.61 2.84 -13.68
C ALA A 64 4.31 1.66 -12.97
N ALA A 65 5.64 1.60 -13.04
CA ALA A 65 6.41 0.57 -12.35
C ALA A 65 6.29 0.66 -10.82
N SER A 66 6.26 1.88 -10.27
CA SER A 66 6.15 2.12 -8.83
C SER A 66 4.75 1.77 -8.29
N ILE A 67 3.69 2.17 -8.99
CA ILE A 67 2.30 1.80 -8.65
C ILE A 67 2.15 0.27 -8.68
N ARG A 68 2.59 -0.36 -9.78
CA ARG A 68 2.52 -1.82 -9.93
C ARG A 68 3.35 -2.56 -8.89
N GLY A 69 4.56 -2.06 -8.60
CA GLY A 69 5.42 -2.63 -7.56
C GLY A 69 4.75 -2.61 -6.20
N SER A 70 4.21 -1.45 -5.82
CA SER A 70 3.50 -1.26 -4.56
C SER A 70 2.31 -2.21 -4.42
N LEU A 71 1.45 -2.30 -5.43
CA LEU A 71 0.31 -3.23 -5.42
C LEU A 71 0.73 -4.70 -5.33
N ARG A 72 1.81 -5.10 -6.01
CA ARG A 72 2.33 -6.47 -5.91
C ARG A 72 2.85 -6.80 -4.53
N ASP A 73 3.51 -5.85 -3.86
CA ASP A 73 4.05 -6.08 -2.51
C ASP A 73 2.93 -6.03 -1.46
N ILE A 74 1.94 -5.16 -1.62
CA ILE A 74 0.69 -5.19 -0.83
C ILE A 74 -0.01 -6.54 -0.98
N ALA A 75 -0.18 -7.05 -2.20
CA ALA A 75 -0.83 -8.34 -2.42
C ALA A 75 -0.13 -9.51 -1.71
N LYS A 76 1.22 -9.49 -1.67
CA LYS A 76 2.01 -10.51 -0.96
C LYS A 76 1.88 -10.41 0.55
N LEU A 77 1.93 -9.17 1.09
CA LEU A 77 1.88 -8.92 2.52
C LEU A 77 0.49 -9.12 3.10
N ASN A 78 -0.54 -8.71 2.35
CA ASN A 78 -1.90 -8.69 2.84
C ASN A 78 -2.52 -10.09 2.94
N LEU A 79 -2.07 -11.05 2.11
CA LEU A 79 -2.53 -12.44 2.17
C LEU A 79 -1.85 -13.17 3.33
N LYS A 80 -2.64 -13.59 4.34
CA LYS A 80 -2.14 -14.34 5.50
C LYS A 80 -1.57 -15.70 5.10
N ASP A 81 -0.80 -16.31 6.00
CA ASP A 81 -0.15 -17.60 5.76
C ASP A 81 -1.13 -18.74 5.46
N ASN A 82 -2.37 -18.64 5.95
CA ASN A 82 -3.46 -19.58 5.63
C ASN A 82 -3.99 -19.48 4.18
N LYS A 83 -3.48 -18.54 3.37
CA LYS A 83 -3.80 -18.31 1.95
C LYS A 83 -5.29 -18.10 1.63
N THR A 84 -6.10 -17.81 2.64
CA THR A 84 -7.56 -17.71 2.53
C THR A 84 -8.12 -16.44 3.17
N SER A 85 -7.30 -15.72 3.95
CA SER A 85 -7.72 -14.52 4.66
C SER A 85 -6.69 -13.41 4.51
N TYR A 86 -7.12 -12.18 4.79
CA TYR A 86 -6.33 -10.97 4.60
C TYR A 86 -6.18 -10.20 5.90
N TYR A 87 -5.07 -9.47 6.06
CA TYR A 87 -4.86 -8.55 7.18
C TYR A 87 -5.74 -7.30 7.06
N VAL A 88 -5.98 -6.85 5.84
CA VAL A 88 -6.82 -5.71 5.45
C VAL A 88 -7.86 -6.20 4.44
N GLN A 89 -9.14 -5.94 4.73
CA GLN A 89 -10.28 -6.21 3.87
C GLN A 89 -10.61 -5.01 2.98
N SER A 90 -11.31 -5.26 1.87
CA SER A 90 -11.66 -4.23 0.88
C SER A 90 -12.26 -2.93 1.48
N PRO A 91 -13.21 -2.98 2.46
CA PRO A 91 -13.77 -1.77 3.05
C PRO A 91 -12.78 -0.96 3.90
N GLU A 92 -11.73 -1.59 4.43
CA GLU A 92 -10.74 -0.98 5.33
C GLU A 92 -9.72 -0.12 4.57
N TRP A 93 -9.62 -0.26 3.24
CA TRP A 93 -8.69 0.56 2.45
C TRP A 93 -8.98 2.04 2.53
N SER A 94 -10.25 2.44 2.61
CA SER A 94 -10.63 3.85 2.61
C SER A 94 -10.01 4.60 3.79
N SER A 95 -10.06 4.02 5.00
CA SER A 95 -9.45 4.64 6.19
C SER A 95 -7.93 4.64 6.12
N MET A 96 -7.32 3.54 5.66
CA MET A 96 -5.86 3.47 5.53
C MET A 96 -5.32 4.45 4.48
N LEU A 97 -6.02 4.65 3.37
CA LEU A 97 -5.63 5.64 2.36
C LEU A 97 -5.76 7.06 2.90
N ALA A 98 -6.84 7.36 3.64
CA ALA A 98 -7.07 8.66 4.25
C ALA A 98 -5.93 9.11 5.17
N GLU A 99 -5.36 8.18 5.95
CA GLU A 99 -4.23 8.46 6.85
C GLU A 99 -2.94 8.85 6.11
N GLU A 100 -2.77 8.42 4.86
CA GLU A 100 -1.53 8.63 4.08
C GLU A 100 -1.61 9.83 3.13
N PHE A 101 -2.78 10.45 2.95
CA PHE A 101 -2.97 11.49 1.92
C PHE A 101 -2.15 12.76 2.17
N ASP A 102 -2.10 13.25 3.41
CA ASP A 102 -1.36 14.47 3.74
C ASP A 102 0.14 14.31 3.42
N GLU A 103 0.72 13.16 3.81
CA GLU A 103 2.12 12.83 3.52
C GLU A 103 2.35 12.58 2.02
N ALA A 104 1.39 11.95 1.34
CA ALA A 104 1.45 11.70 -0.10
C ALA A 104 1.45 13.01 -0.89
N ILE A 105 0.61 13.98 -0.51
CA ILE A 105 0.57 15.31 -1.12
C ILE A 105 1.88 16.05 -0.84
N ALA A 106 2.34 16.08 0.41
CA ALA A 106 3.58 16.75 0.78
C ALA A 106 4.80 16.18 0.04
N THR A 107 4.86 14.86 -0.12
CA THR A 107 5.94 14.21 -0.87
C THR A 107 5.80 14.44 -2.37
N ALA A 108 4.59 14.34 -2.92
CA ALA A 108 4.35 14.56 -4.35
C ALA A 108 4.68 16.01 -4.76
N SER A 109 4.44 17.00 -3.90
CA SER A 109 4.74 18.41 -4.20
C SER A 109 6.22 18.69 -4.46
N LEU A 110 7.12 17.81 -4.01
CA LEU A 110 8.55 17.91 -4.29
C LEU A 110 8.88 17.61 -5.77
N GLU A 111 8.01 16.90 -6.48
CA GLU A 111 8.28 16.38 -7.83
C GLU A 111 7.23 16.81 -8.87
N VAL A 112 5.98 17.02 -8.46
CA VAL A 112 4.87 17.41 -9.35
C VAL A 112 5.22 18.71 -10.06
N MET A 113 5.11 18.72 -11.39
CA MET A 113 5.39 19.91 -12.21
C MET A 113 6.76 20.54 -11.89
N ASP A 114 7.77 19.69 -11.68
CA ASP A 114 9.13 20.07 -11.28
C ASP A 114 9.20 20.86 -9.95
N GLY A 115 8.29 20.56 -9.02
CA GLY A 115 8.23 21.20 -7.70
C GLY A 115 7.59 22.59 -7.70
N ALA A 116 6.77 22.90 -8.70
CA ALA A 116 6.15 24.22 -8.86
C ALA A 116 5.13 24.59 -7.76
N TYR A 117 4.61 23.61 -7.02
CA TYR A 117 3.57 23.80 -6.02
C TYR A 117 4.07 23.41 -4.63
N SER A 118 3.72 24.24 -3.63
CA SER A 118 3.83 23.83 -2.23
C SER A 118 2.81 22.73 -1.89
N PRO A 119 2.99 21.99 -0.78
CA PRO A 119 2.00 21.00 -0.33
C PRO A 119 0.57 21.57 -0.21
N PHE A 120 0.44 22.82 0.28
CA PHE A 120 -0.86 23.49 0.43
C PHE A 120 -1.52 23.76 -0.93
N GLN A 121 -0.76 24.28 -1.90
CA GLN A 121 -1.29 24.52 -3.24
C GLN A 121 -1.63 23.22 -3.95
N LEU A 122 -0.79 22.19 -3.81
CA LEU A 122 -1.07 20.89 -4.40
C LEU A 122 -2.35 20.28 -3.84
N ALA A 123 -2.58 20.39 -2.53
CA ALA A 123 -3.81 19.92 -1.89
C ALA A 123 -5.09 20.54 -2.48
N GLU A 124 -5.03 21.78 -2.97
CA GLU A 124 -6.16 22.45 -3.63
C GLU A 124 -6.44 21.92 -5.04
N PHE A 125 -5.41 21.39 -5.72
CA PHE A 125 -5.54 20.86 -7.09
C PHE A 125 -5.92 19.38 -7.12
N VAL A 126 -5.56 18.63 -6.08
CA VAL A 126 -5.77 17.19 -6.04
C VAL A 126 -7.24 16.88 -5.75
N ASP A 127 -7.88 16.17 -6.67
CA ASP A 127 -9.16 15.52 -6.41
C ASP A 127 -8.89 14.22 -5.63
N ILE A 128 -8.95 14.34 -4.30
CA ILE A 128 -8.69 13.26 -3.33
C ILE A 128 -9.67 12.09 -3.54
N GLU A 129 -10.93 12.39 -3.84
CA GLU A 129 -11.95 11.36 -4.05
C GLU A 129 -11.62 10.54 -5.30
N LEU A 130 -11.25 11.19 -6.40
CA LEU A 130 -10.83 10.51 -7.62
C LEU A 130 -9.57 9.65 -7.40
N VAL A 131 -8.56 10.17 -6.67
CA VAL A 131 -7.34 9.39 -6.35
C VAL A 131 -7.70 8.18 -5.48
N THR A 132 -8.55 8.37 -4.47
CA THR A 132 -8.99 7.30 -3.56
C THR A 132 -9.73 6.21 -4.32
N ASN A 133 -10.67 6.59 -5.19
CA ASN A 133 -11.43 5.64 -5.99
C ASN A 133 -10.53 4.85 -6.94
N ARG A 134 -9.56 5.51 -7.60
CA ARG A 134 -8.55 4.83 -8.43
C ARG A 134 -7.68 3.87 -7.60
N ALA A 135 -7.23 4.29 -6.42
CA ALA A 135 -6.43 3.47 -5.51
C ALA A 135 -7.21 2.22 -5.05
N ILE A 136 -8.46 2.38 -4.61
CA ILE A 136 -9.32 1.27 -4.18
C ILE A 136 -9.59 0.30 -5.32
N ALA A 137 -9.87 0.80 -6.53
CA ALA A 137 -10.06 -0.05 -7.71
C ALA A 137 -8.81 -0.93 -7.98
N LEU A 138 -7.62 -0.33 -7.92
CA LEU A 138 -6.36 -1.05 -8.09
C LEU A 138 -6.09 -2.05 -6.95
N LEU A 139 -6.36 -1.68 -5.70
CA LEU A 139 -6.21 -2.56 -4.54
C LEU A 139 -7.17 -3.75 -4.60
N ASN A 140 -8.37 -3.56 -5.13
CA ASN A 140 -9.35 -4.64 -5.26
C ASN A 140 -8.91 -5.75 -6.24
N LEU A 141 -8.01 -5.44 -7.19
CA LEU A 141 -7.40 -6.46 -8.06
C LEU A 141 -6.59 -7.48 -7.26
N THR A 142 -6.06 -7.11 -6.10
CA THR A 142 -5.20 -7.99 -5.28
C THR A 142 -5.96 -9.14 -4.62
N TYR A 143 -7.29 -9.07 -4.55
CA TYR A 143 -8.14 -10.15 -4.04
C TYR A 143 -8.56 -11.13 -5.13
N ASN A 144 -8.61 -10.66 -6.38
CA ASN A 144 -9.20 -11.41 -7.49
C ASN A 144 -8.14 -12.05 -8.42
N HIS A 145 -6.86 -11.70 -8.24
CA HIS A 145 -5.79 -12.14 -9.13
C HIS A 145 -4.59 -12.67 -8.34
N SER A 146 -3.96 -13.71 -8.89
CA SER A 146 -2.70 -14.21 -8.36
C SER A 146 -1.59 -13.18 -8.53
N VAL A 147 -0.57 -13.21 -7.65
CA VAL A 147 0.61 -12.32 -7.76
C VAL A 147 1.35 -12.46 -9.11
N LYS A 148 1.21 -13.61 -9.78
CA LYS A 148 1.77 -13.88 -11.10
C LYS A 148 1.06 -13.06 -12.19
N ASP A 149 -0.27 -13.04 -12.14
CA ASP A 149 -1.09 -12.41 -13.18
C ASP A 149 -1.31 -10.91 -12.91
N LEU A 150 -1.15 -10.50 -11.65
CA LEU A 150 -1.39 -9.14 -11.18
C LEU A 150 -0.60 -8.08 -11.96
N THR A 151 0.61 -8.40 -12.42
CA THR A 151 1.43 -7.51 -13.26
C THR A 151 0.68 -7.10 -14.53
N THR A 152 0.11 -8.08 -15.24
CA THR A 152 -0.59 -7.86 -16.51
C THR A 152 -1.91 -7.13 -16.29
N VAL A 153 -2.67 -7.54 -15.28
CA VAL A 153 -3.96 -6.91 -14.97
C VAL A 153 -3.75 -5.45 -14.55
N ILE A 154 -2.81 -5.16 -13.66
CA ILE A 154 -2.48 -3.78 -13.27
C ILE A 154 -2.07 -2.98 -14.51
N ASN A 155 -1.17 -3.50 -15.36
CA ASN A 155 -0.77 -2.76 -16.56
C ASN A 155 -1.96 -2.39 -17.44
N ASN A 156 -2.94 -3.29 -17.60
CA ASN A 156 -4.16 -3.00 -18.35
C ASN A 156 -4.98 -1.90 -17.67
N GLU A 157 -5.18 -1.96 -16.36
CA GLU A 157 -5.90 -0.91 -15.62
C GLU A 157 -5.18 0.45 -15.67
N LEU A 158 -3.84 0.46 -15.62
CA LEU A 158 -3.05 1.68 -15.75
C LEU A 158 -3.20 2.35 -17.12
N THR A 159 -3.64 1.63 -18.16
CA THR A 159 -3.96 2.26 -19.45
C THR A 159 -5.18 3.18 -19.39
N GLN A 160 -6.03 3.02 -18.38
CA GLN A 160 -7.22 3.85 -18.16
C GLN A 160 -6.93 5.13 -17.37
N LEU A 161 -5.71 5.30 -16.87
CA LEU A 161 -5.26 6.53 -16.22
C LEU A 161 -4.95 7.62 -17.26
N ASP A 162 -4.85 8.86 -16.78
CA ASP A 162 -4.50 10.01 -17.63
C ASP A 162 -3.12 9.79 -18.25
N GLY A 163 -3.03 9.89 -19.58
CA GLY A 163 -1.83 9.55 -20.37
C GLY A 163 -1.49 8.06 -20.46
N GLY A 164 -2.37 7.16 -19.97
CA GLY A 164 -2.18 5.72 -20.03
C GLY A 164 -2.08 5.16 -21.46
N ASP A 165 -2.82 5.73 -22.42
CA ASP A 165 -2.73 5.37 -23.84
C ASP A 165 -1.39 5.75 -24.48
N ALA A 166 -0.84 6.91 -24.10
CA ALA A 166 0.48 7.34 -24.55
C ALA A 166 1.55 6.40 -24.00
N TRP A 167 1.49 6.12 -22.69
CA TRP A 167 2.36 5.16 -22.02
C TRP A 167 2.30 3.76 -22.66
N LYS A 168 1.11 3.23 -22.91
CA LYS A 168 0.90 1.93 -23.59
C LYS A 168 1.55 1.89 -24.98
N SER A 169 1.52 3.03 -25.68
CA SER A 169 2.10 3.18 -27.01
C SER A 169 3.61 3.48 -26.99
N GLY A 170 4.22 3.62 -25.81
CA GLY A 170 5.63 3.99 -25.65
C GLY A 170 5.94 5.44 -26.05
N ARG A 171 4.95 6.34 -25.90
CA ARG A 171 5.05 7.78 -26.22
C ARG A 171 5.10 8.64 -24.96
#